data_AF-A0A7J6KMT5-F1
#
_entry.id   AF-A0A7J6KMT5-F1
#
_cell.length_a   1.000
_cell.length_b   1.000
_cell.length_c   1.000
_cell.angle_alpha   90.00
_cell.angle_beta   90.00
_cell.angle_gamma   90.00
#
_symmetry.space_group_name_H-M   'P 1'
#
loop_
_entity.id
_entity.type
_entity.pdbx_description
1 polymer ?
#
loop_
_entity_poly.entity_id
_entity_poly.type
_entity_poly.pdbx_seq_one_letter_code
_entity_poly.pdbx_strand_id
1 'polypeptide(L)'
;MLAADLTAVYMWLTGWLAGKSTGQGQLADFVMGTWLNPRLFGGRLDLKMFFEVRVSWILLFLLTLSCAVKNGLTGGMFVILTAHFLYANSCVKGEECIPTTWDIFKEKWGWMLIYWNLCGVPFVYCFSSWFILKNPQYTLQPWQTGALLGVLFCAYYVFDTANAQKSHFRNPNLPARKGAFPQFKYGRLDHPKVLKTHCGTDLLIDGWYKYARKIHYAADWTMAGVWALS
;
A
#
# COMPACT_ATOMS: atom_id res chain seq x y z
N MET A 1 7.61 -0.87 17.86
CA MET A 1 7.90 0.51 18.28
C MET A 1 9.41 0.70 18.48
N LEU A 2 10.04 0.10 19.52
CA LEU A 2 11.49 0.23 19.75
C LEU A 2 12.37 -0.07 18.52
N ALA A 3 12.07 -1.14 17.76
CA ALA A 3 12.83 -1.48 16.56
C ALA A 3 12.78 -0.38 15.48
N ALA A 4 11.66 0.34 15.35
CA ALA A 4 11.53 1.45 14.41
C ALA A 4 12.37 2.65 14.86
N ASP A 5 12.30 3.00 16.13
CA ASP A 5 13.07 4.11 16.70
C ASP A 5 14.58 3.85 16.63
N LEU A 6 15.02 2.63 16.97
CA LEU A 6 16.41 2.21 16.84
C LEU A 6 16.88 2.26 15.37
N THR A 7 16.04 1.81 14.44
CA THR A 7 16.35 1.87 13.00
C THR A 7 16.48 3.31 12.52
N ALA A 8 15.58 4.20 12.97
CA ALA A 8 15.62 5.61 12.63
C ALA A 8 16.86 6.31 13.19
N VAL A 9 17.23 6.04 14.46
CA VAL A 9 18.45 6.57 15.07
C VAL A 9 19.68 6.08 14.31
N TYR A 10 19.74 4.79 13.98
CA TYR A 10 20.83 4.22 13.17
C TYR A 10 20.94 4.91 11.81
N MET A 11 19.82 5.14 11.13
CA MET A 11 19.82 5.79 9.82
C MET A 11 20.18 7.26 9.85
N TRP A 12 19.74 7.96 10.89
CA TRP A 12 20.12 9.34 11.12
C TRP A 12 21.62 9.45 11.38
N LEU A 13 22.18 8.65 12.30
CA LEU A 13 23.61 8.62 12.61
C LEU A 13 24.47 8.30 11.38
N THR A 14 24.15 7.21 10.67
CA THR A 14 24.90 6.80 9.48
C THR A 14 24.80 7.83 8.35
N GLY A 15 23.64 8.49 8.20
CA GLY A 15 23.46 9.55 7.22
C GLY A 15 24.29 10.81 7.52
N TRP A 16 24.38 11.18 8.80
CA TRP A 16 25.20 12.29 9.28
C TRP A 16 26.69 11.99 9.17
N LEU A 17 27.15 10.81 9.59
CA LEU A 17 28.54 10.38 9.45
C LEU A 17 28.98 10.32 7.98
N ALA A 18 28.07 10.01 7.07
CA ALA A 18 28.31 10.01 5.63
C ALA A 18 28.20 11.41 4.97
N GLY A 19 28.02 12.48 5.76
CA GLY A 19 27.94 13.85 5.25
C GLY A 19 26.70 14.15 4.40
N LYS A 20 25.63 13.33 4.51
CA LYS A 20 24.41 13.48 3.69
C LYS A 20 23.29 14.26 4.40
N SER A 21 23.66 15.13 5.34
CA SER A 21 22.69 16.03 5.99
C SER A 21 22.03 16.92 4.95
N THR A 22 20.77 17.27 5.18
CA THR A 22 20.04 18.19 4.29
C THR A 22 20.37 19.65 4.57
N GLY A 23 21.07 19.95 5.65
CA GLY A 23 21.34 21.32 6.12
C GLY A 23 20.15 22.00 6.80
N GLN A 24 19.00 21.34 6.92
CA GLN A 24 17.79 21.87 7.55
C GLN A 24 17.75 21.71 9.09
N GLY A 25 18.75 21.03 9.66
CA GLY A 25 18.89 20.80 11.09
C GLY A 25 18.75 19.31 11.48
N GLN A 26 19.33 18.95 12.63
CA GLN A 26 19.41 17.56 13.09
C GLN A 26 18.04 16.90 13.29
N LEU A 27 17.07 17.65 13.85
CA LEU A 27 15.71 17.15 14.07
C LEU A 27 14.97 16.92 12.75
N ALA A 28 15.08 17.86 11.81
CA ALA A 28 14.46 17.73 10.50
C ALA A 28 15.04 16.52 9.73
N ASP A 29 16.36 16.35 9.78
CA ASP A 29 17.06 15.21 9.20
C ASP A 29 16.69 13.87 9.85
N PHE A 30 16.39 13.87 11.15
CA PHE A 30 15.92 12.67 11.85
C PHE A 30 14.50 12.29 11.41
N VAL A 31 13.59 13.28 11.37
CA VAL A 31 12.18 13.06 11.03
C VAL A 31 12.00 12.71 9.56
N MET A 32 12.52 13.55 8.65
CA MET A 32 12.35 13.43 7.21
C MET A 32 13.39 12.53 6.56
N GLY A 33 14.52 12.28 7.24
CA GLY A 33 15.58 11.41 6.74
C GLY A 33 16.66 12.16 5.96
N THR A 34 17.84 11.54 5.92
CA THR A 34 19.03 12.07 5.25
C THR A 34 19.23 11.42 3.88
N TRP A 35 18.92 10.13 3.74
CA TRP A 35 19.11 9.36 2.51
C TRP A 35 17.80 9.14 1.77
N LEU A 36 17.83 9.25 0.44
CA LEU A 36 16.64 8.97 -0.37
C LEU A 36 16.26 7.49 -0.31
N ASN A 37 17.16 6.61 -0.73
CA ASN A 37 16.94 5.15 -0.79
C ASN A 37 18.18 4.42 -0.24
N PRO A 38 18.22 4.10 1.07
CA PRO A 38 19.28 3.30 1.67
C PRO A 38 19.23 1.87 1.13
N ARG A 39 20.40 1.33 0.78
CA ARG A 39 20.52 -0.05 0.29
C ARG A 39 21.55 -0.85 1.08
N LEU A 40 21.21 -2.09 1.42
CA LEU A 40 22.07 -3.06 2.09
C LEU A 40 22.58 -4.14 1.12
N PHE A 41 23.52 -4.97 1.57
CA PHE A 41 24.08 -6.12 0.84
C PHE A 41 24.63 -5.75 -0.55
N GLY A 42 25.45 -4.69 -0.61
CA GLY A 42 26.05 -4.25 -1.88
C GLY A 42 25.01 -3.74 -2.89
N GLY A 43 23.88 -3.19 -2.42
CA GLY A 43 22.85 -2.61 -3.27
C GLY A 43 21.70 -3.56 -3.65
N ARG A 44 21.70 -4.80 -3.16
CA ARG A 44 20.70 -5.82 -3.49
C ARG A 44 19.37 -5.64 -2.77
N LEU A 45 19.38 -5.01 -1.59
CA LEU A 45 18.19 -4.78 -0.78
C LEU A 45 17.93 -3.29 -0.64
N ASP A 46 16.85 -2.80 -1.22
CA ASP A 46 16.37 -1.43 -1.00
C ASP A 46 15.45 -1.39 0.22
N LEU A 47 15.83 -0.63 1.24
CA LEU A 47 15.15 -0.65 2.53
C LEU A 47 13.74 -0.07 2.45
N LYS A 48 13.51 0.96 1.64
CA LYS A 48 12.18 1.57 1.53
C LYS A 48 11.20 0.59 0.91
N MET A 49 11.56 0.00 -0.22
CA MET A 49 10.75 -1.04 -0.86
C MET A 49 10.53 -2.24 0.06
N PHE A 50 11.56 -2.69 0.77
CA PHE A 50 11.45 -3.84 1.68
C PHE A 50 10.48 -3.58 2.83
N PHE A 51 10.65 -2.47 3.55
CA PHE A 51 9.78 -2.16 4.69
C PHE A 51 8.35 -1.85 4.23
N GLU A 52 8.18 -1.06 3.17
CA GLU A 52 6.85 -0.68 2.66
C GLU A 52 6.03 -1.89 2.21
N VAL A 53 6.62 -2.82 1.45
CA VAL A 53 5.87 -3.92 0.83
C VAL A 53 5.93 -5.21 1.65
N ARG A 54 7.12 -5.63 2.08
CA ARG A 54 7.34 -6.96 2.68
C ARG A 54 7.09 -6.98 4.17
N VAL A 55 7.33 -5.89 4.88
CA VAL A 55 7.16 -5.86 6.33
C VAL A 55 5.77 -5.37 6.67
N SER A 56 5.39 -4.16 6.24
CA SER A 56 4.15 -3.50 6.65
C SER A 56 2.90 -4.31 6.34
N TRP A 57 2.65 -4.60 5.06
CA TRP A 57 1.40 -5.23 4.61
C TRP A 57 1.32 -6.71 4.98
N ILE A 58 2.44 -7.43 4.95
CA ILE A 58 2.46 -8.84 5.35
C ILE A 58 2.23 -8.97 6.86
N LEU A 59 2.85 -8.11 7.68
CA LEU A 59 2.62 -8.12 9.11
C LEU A 59 1.16 -7.79 9.46
N LEU A 60 0.56 -6.79 8.80
CA LEU A 60 -0.87 -6.48 8.95
C LEU A 60 -1.77 -7.69 8.65
N PHE A 61 -1.49 -8.39 7.55
CA PHE A 61 -2.23 -9.58 7.17
C PHE A 61 -2.07 -10.70 8.22
N LEU A 62 -0.86 -10.95 8.70
CA LEU A 62 -0.59 -11.95 9.73
C LEU A 62 -1.28 -11.62 11.06
N LEU A 63 -1.31 -10.34 11.46
CA LEU A 63 -2.04 -9.88 12.65
C LEU A 63 -3.54 -10.16 12.52
N THR A 64 -4.11 -9.88 11.34
CA THR A 64 -5.52 -10.14 11.07
C THR A 64 -5.83 -11.63 11.04
N LEU A 65 -4.96 -12.43 10.40
CA LEU A 65 -5.08 -13.89 10.39
C LEU A 65 -5.01 -14.48 11.81
N SER A 66 -4.10 -13.98 12.65
CA SER A 66 -4.00 -14.38 14.06
C SER A 66 -5.31 -14.09 14.82
N CYS A 67 -5.93 -12.93 14.58
CA CYS A 67 -7.24 -12.61 15.16
C CYS A 67 -8.34 -13.56 14.67
N ALA A 68 -8.33 -13.91 13.37
CA ALA A 68 -9.29 -14.85 12.79
C ALA A 68 -9.14 -16.27 13.34
N VAL A 69 -7.91 -16.76 13.51
CA VAL A 69 -7.65 -18.07 14.13
C VAL A 69 -8.13 -18.10 15.57
N LYS A 70 -7.97 -17.01 16.32
CA LYS A 70 -8.38 -16.93 17.73
C LYS A 70 -9.90 -16.83 17.93
N ASN A 71 -10.60 -16.05 17.09
CA ASN A 71 -12.05 -15.80 17.24
C ASN A 71 -12.94 -16.71 16.38
N GLY A 72 -12.35 -17.44 15.43
CA GLY A 72 -13.07 -18.05 14.33
C GLY A 72 -13.46 -17.06 13.23
N LEU A 73 -14.00 -17.59 12.13
CA LEU A 73 -14.43 -16.81 10.96
C LEU A 73 -15.87 -16.31 11.13
N THR A 74 -16.07 -15.27 11.95
CA THR A 74 -17.32 -14.51 11.95
C THR A 74 -17.48 -13.70 10.66
N GLY A 75 -18.69 -13.25 10.36
CA GLY A 75 -18.97 -12.47 9.14
C GLY A 75 -18.05 -11.26 8.96
N GLY A 76 -17.90 -10.44 9.99
CA GLY A 76 -16.97 -9.29 10.00
C GLY A 76 -15.51 -9.69 9.86
N MET A 77 -15.09 -10.74 10.60
CA MET A 77 -13.72 -11.25 10.52
C MET A 77 -13.37 -11.76 9.12
N PHE A 78 -14.32 -12.42 8.45
CA PHE A 78 -14.14 -12.88 7.08
C PHE A 78 -14.02 -11.73 6.08
N VAL A 79 -14.81 -10.65 6.25
CA VAL A 79 -14.69 -9.43 5.44
C VAL A 79 -13.30 -8.82 5.58
N ILE A 80 -12.86 -8.51 6.80
CA ILE A 80 -11.57 -7.82 7.02
C ILE A 80 -10.37 -8.69 6.62
N LEU A 81 -10.43 -10.00 6.86
CA LEU A 81 -9.38 -10.93 6.44
C LEU A 81 -9.25 -10.95 4.92
N THR A 82 -10.38 -11.00 4.20
CA THR A 82 -10.41 -10.92 2.73
C THR A 82 -9.88 -9.58 2.26
N ALA A 83 -10.24 -8.49 2.93
CA ALA A 83 -9.85 -7.14 2.55
C ALA A 83 -8.34 -6.90 2.69
N HIS A 84 -7.76 -7.25 3.85
CA HIS A 84 -6.31 -7.18 4.07
C HIS A 84 -5.55 -8.15 3.17
N PHE A 85 -6.10 -9.34 2.89
CA PHE A 85 -5.50 -10.25 1.91
C PHE A 85 -5.43 -9.61 0.52
N LEU A 86 -6.54 -9.09 0.00
CA LEU A 86 -6.61 -8.47 -1.32
C LEU A 86 -5.65 -7.28 -1.44
N TYR A 87 -5.58 -6.45 -0.41
CA TYR A 87 -4.71 -5.27 -0.40
C TYR A 87 -3.23 -5.66 -0.34
N ALA A 88 -2.83 -6.51 0.61
CA ALA A 88 -1.45 -6.99 0.71
C ALA A 88 -1.01 -7.71 -0.58
N ASN A 89 -1.91 -8.53 -1.13
CA ASN A 89 -1.69 -9.22 -2.39
C ASN A 89 -1.54 -8.23 -3.56
N SER A 90 -2.30 -7.13 -3.61
CA SER A 90 -2.15 -6.10 -4.65
C SER A 90 -0.78 -5.41 -4.59
N CYS A 91 -0.26 -5.14 -3.40
CA CYS A 91 1.08 -4.57 -3.22
C CYS A 91 2.17 -5.53 -3.68
N VAL A 92 2.05 -6.82 -3.37
CA VAL A 92 3.02 -7.84 -3.76
C VAL A 92 2.95 -8.16 -5.25
N LYS A 93 1.75 -8.25 -5.81
CA LYS A 93 1.51 -8.47 -7.24
C LYS A 93 1.99 -7.29 -8.07
N GLY A 94 1.66 -6.06 -7.67
CA GLY A 94 1.95 -4.82 -8.40
C GLY A 94 3.23 -4.13 -7.93
N GLU A 95 4.17 -4.87 -7.34
CA GLU A 95 5.39 -4.33 -6.73
C GLU A 95 6.22 -3.51 -7.73
N GLU A 96 6.21 -3.86 -9.02
CA GLU A 96 6.86 -3.09 -10.08
C GLU A 96 6.25 -1.69 -10.31
N CYS A 97 5.02 -1.45 -9.83
CA CYS A 97 4.36 -0.15 -9.92
C CYS A 97 4.75 0.79 -8.77
N ILE A 98 5.17 0.23 -7.64
CA ILE A 98 5.44 0.97 -6.38
C ILE A 98 6.62 1.94 -6.49
N PRO A 99 7.71 1.69 -7.25
CA PRO A 99 8.81 2.65 -7.37
C PRO A 99 8.42 4.05 -7.89
N THR A 100 7.23 4.20 -8.47
CA THR A 100 6.69 5.47 -8.93
C THR A 100 5.90 6.25 -7.88
N THR A 101 5.70 5.68 -6.68
CA THR A 101 5.02 6.35 -5.56
C THR A 101 5.91 7.42 -4.96
N TRP A 102 5.26 8.42 -4.35
CA TRP A 102 5.92 9.58 -3.75
C TRP A 102 6.94 9.15 -2.69
N ASP A 103 6.53 8.23 -1.83
CA ASP A 103 7.32 7.66 -0.75
C ASP A 103 8.64 7.13 -1.27
N ILE A 104 8.65 6.38 -2.38
CA ILE A 104 9.89 5.83 -2.97
C ILE A 104 10.71 6.88 -3.71
N PHE A 105 10.11 7.69 -4.58
CA PHE A 105 10.87 8.49 -5.54
C PHE A 105 11.29 9.88 -5.03
N LYS A 106 10.55 10.47 -4.08
CA LYS A 106 10.83 11.82 -3.55
C LYS A 106 11.27 11.82 -2.11
N GLU A 107 10.61 11.04 -1.28
CA GLU A 107 10.74 11.19 0.16
C GLU A 107 11.98 10.47 0.68
N LYS A 108 12.68 11.07 1.64
CA LYS A 108 13.86 10.47 2.26
C LYS A 108 13.44 9.49 3.35
N TRP A 109 14.30 8.51 3.62
CA TRP A 109 14.04 7.49 4.62
C TRP A 109 14.37 7.99 6.03
N GLY A 110 13.42 8.69 6.65
CA GLY A 110 13.51 9.19 8.01
C GLY A 110 12.62 8.44 9.00
N TRP A 111 12.63 8.88 10.25
CA TRP A 111 11.78 8.33 11.31
C TRP A 111 10.32 8.26 10.90
N MET A 112 9.79 9.26 10.18
CA MET A 112 8.38 9.26 9.76
C MET A 112 8.02 8.03 8.92
N LEU A 113 8.76 7.75 7.84
CA LEU A 113 8.52 6.58 7.00
C LEU A 113 8.89 5.26 7.69
N ILE A 114 9.99 5.25 8.46
CA ILE A 114 10.44 4.05 9.19
C ILE A 114 9.37 3.62 10.19
N TYR A 115 8.91 4.57 11.02
CA TYR A 115 7.91 4.34 12.03
C TYR A 115 6.56 3.99 11.41
N TRP A 116 6.15 4.70 10.35
CA TRP A 116 4.90 4.39 9.66
C TRP A 116 4.89 2.97 9.10
N ASN A 117 5.96 2.55 8.43
CA ASN A 117 6.02 1.22 7.82
C ASN A 117 6.14 0.11 8.88
N LEU A 118 6.93 0.29 9.94
CA LEU A 118 7.13 -0.74 10.96
C LEU A 118 6.03 -0.80 12.01
N CYS A 119 5.41 0.34 12.31
CA CYS A 119 4.46 0.47 13.41
C CYS A 119 3.08 0.97 12.94
N GLY A 120 3.04 2.04 12.17
CA GLY A 120 1.80 2.67 11.70
C GLY A 120 0.89 1.68 10.95
N VAL A 121 1.29 1.28 9.75
CA VAL A 121 0.50 0.38 8.89
C VAL A 121 0.06 -0.90 9.62
N PRO A 122 0.95 -1.72 10.21
CA PRO A 122 0.53 -2.99 10.79
C PRO A 122 -0.33 -2.85 12.05
N PHE A 123 -0.02 -1.91 12.96
CA PHE A 123 -0.68 -1.85 14.27
C PHE A 123 -1.84 -0.86 14.35
N VAL A 124 -1.93 0.11 13.42
CA VAL A 124 -3.10 0.98 13.33
C VAL A 124 -4.16 0.33 12.45
N TYR A 125 -3.80 -0.24 11.30
CA TYR A 125 -4.80 -0.82 10.40
C TYR A 125 -5.37 -2.15 10.90
N CYS A 126 -4.72 -2.82 11.86
CA CYS A 126 -5.28 -4.02 12.48
C CYS A 126 -6.40 -3.73 13.49
N PHE A 127 -6.73 -2.46 13.76
CA PHE A 127 -7.74 -2.10 14.75
C PHE A 127 -9.13 -2.69 14.44
N SER A 128 -9.55 -2.78 13.19
CA SER A 128 -10.81 -3.45 12.83
C SER A 128 -10.80 -4.92 13.25
N SER A 129 -9.75 -5.67 12.88
CA SER A 129 -9.58 -7.08 13.25
C SER A 129 -9.54 -7.28 14.77
N TRP A 130 -8.85 -6.39 15.49
CA TRP A 130 -8.75 -6.42 16.94
C TRP A 130 -10.08 -6.06 17.62
N PHE A 131 -10.82 -5.09 17.08
CA PHE A 131 -12.13 -4.68 17.58
C PHE A 131 -13.13 -5.84 17.51
N ILE A 132 -13.19 -6.54 16.37
CA ILE A 132 -14.06 -7.71 16.18
C ILE A 132 -13.68 -8.84 17.16
N LEU A 133 -12.38 -9.08 17.38
CA LEU A 133 -11.90 -10.05 18.35
C LEU A 133 -12.32 -9.71 19.79
N LYS A 134 -12.33 -8.42 20.15
CA LYS A 134 -12.67 -7.95 21.50
C LYS A 134 -14.17 -7.80 21.75
N ASN A 135 -14.96 -7.63 20.69
CA ASN A 135 -16.39 -7.38 20.79
C ASN A 135 -17.21 -8.39 19.98
N PRO A 136 -17.21 -9.68 20.39
CA PRO A 136 -17.94 -10.73 19.67
C PRO A 136 -19.46 -10.52 19.63
N GLN A 137 -20.01 -9.62 20.46
CA GLN A 137 -21.42 -9.25 20.43
C GLN A 137 -21.84 -8.54 19.13
N TYR A 138 -20.92 -7.83 18.45
CA TYR A 138 -21.22 -7.11 17.21
C TYR A 138 -20.93 -8.00 15.99
N THR A 139 -21.73 -9.05 15.84
CA THR A 139 -21.64 -9.93 14.66
C THR A 139 -22.51 -9.41 13.53
N LEU A 140 -21.90 -9.35 12.34
CA LEU A 140 -22.63 -9.04 11.12
C LEU A 140 -23.58 -10.19 10.76
N GLN A 141 -24.79 -9.82 10.35
CA GLN A 141 -25.74 -10.74 9.75
C GLN A 141 -25.22 -11.19 8.37
N PRO A 142 -25.56 -12.41 7.91
CA PRO A 142 -25.05 -12.93 6.63
C PRO A 142 -25.28 -12.01 5.42
N TRP A 143 -26.41 -11.29 5.38
CA TRP A 143 -26.69 -10.34 4.30
C TRP A 143 -25.78 -9.10 4.34
N GLN A 144 -25.40 -8.62 5.54
CA GLN A 144 -24.48 -7.50 5.73
C GLN A 144 -23.08 -7.91 5.28
N THR A 145 -22.64 -9.10 5.67
CA THR A 145 -21.38 -9.69 5.20
C THR A 145 -21.35 -9.82 3.69
N GLY A 146 -22.42 -10.35 3.08
CA GLY A 146 -22.53 -10.47 1.62
C GLY A 146 -22.49 -9.11 0.91
N ALA A 147 -23.21 -8.11 1.43
CA ALA A 147 -23.21 -6.75 0.88
C ALA A 147 -21.83 -6.09 0.96
N LEU A 148 -21.15 -6.17 2.11
CA LEU A 148 -19.81 -5.62 2.30
C LEU A 148 -18.77 -6.30 1.39
N LEU A 149 -18.83 -7.62 1.24
CA LEU A 149 -17.97 -8.34 0.29
C LEU A 149 -18.24 -7.92 -1.16
N GLY A 150 -19.50 -7.75 -1.54
CA GLY A 150 -19.87 -7.26 -2.86
C GLY A 150 -19.26 -5.88 -3.15
N VAL A 151 -19.40 -4.95 -2.20
CA VAL A 151 -18.78 -3.61 -2.29
C VAL A 151 -17.26 -3.70 -2.34
N LEU A 152 -16.66 -4.54 -1.49
CA LEU A 152 -15.21 -4.75 -1.45
C LEU A 152 -14.66 -5.25 -2.79
N PHE A 153 -15.28 -6.28 -3.38
CA PHE A 153 -14.82 -6.83 -4.65
C PHE A 153 -14.99 -5.85 -5.81
N CYS A 154 -16.10 -5.09 -5.84
CA CYS A 154 -16.31 -4.05 -6.84
C CYS A 154 -15.26 -2.94 -6.71
N ALA A 155 -15.04 -2.43 -5.49
CA ALA A 155 -14.05 -1.40 -5.22
C ALA A 155 -12.62 -1.90 -5.54
N TYR A 156 -12.28 -3.12 -5.12
CA TYR A 156 -10.99 -3.73 -5.41
C TYR A 156 -10.74 -3.89 -6.91
N TYR A 157 -11.74 -4.32 -7.69
CA TYR A 157 -11.63 -4.43 -9.14
C TYR A 157 -11.28 -3.08 -9.77
N VAL A 158 -11.98 -2.01 -9.39
CA VAL A 158 -11.71 -0.65 -9.88
C VAL A 158 -10.32 -0.18 -9.44
N PHE A 159 -9.97 -0.38 -8.16
CA PHE A 159 -8.67 0.00 -7.61
C PHE A 159 -7.51 -0.67 -8.35
N ASP A 160 -7.57 -1.99 -8.50
CA ASP A 160 -6.50 -2.79 -9.11
C ASP A 160 -6.33 -2.46 -10.59
N THR A 161 -7.44 -2.45 -11.34
CA THR A 161 -7.38 -2.17 -12.78
C THR A 161 -7.06 -0.71 -13.08
N ALA A 162 -7.56 0.27 -12.32
CA ALA A 162 -7.22 1.67 -12.53
C ALA A 162 -5.75 1.97 -12.21
N ASN A 163 -5.20 1.39 -11.14
CA ASN A 163 -3.77 1.54 -10.85
C ASN A 163 -2.90 0.85 -11.90
N ALA A 164 -3.27 -0.35 -12.37
CA ALA A 164 -2.56 -1.01 -13.46
C ALA A 164 -2.56 -0.18 -14.75
N GLN A 165 -3.71 0.40 -15.13
CA GLN A 165 -3.83 1.27 -16.32
C GLN A 165 -2.88 2.47 -16.22
N LYS A 166 -2.83 3.12 -15.05
CA LYS A 166 -1.94 4.25 -14.78
C LYS A 166 -0.48 3.87 -14.92
N SER A 167 -0.08 2.76 -14.30
CA SER A 167 1.31 2.32 -14.27
C SER A 167 1.79 1.87 -15.64
N HIS A 168 1.01 1.04 -16.34
CA HIS A 168 1.34 0.60 -17.70
C HIS A 168 1.32 1.75 -18.72
N PHE A 169 0.43 2.73 -18.54
CA PHE A 169 0.43 3.93 -19.38
C PHE A 169 1.70 4.76 -19.21
N ARG A 170 2.18 4.91 -17.97
CA ARG A 170 3.41 5.67 -17.68
C ARG A 170 4.68 4.90 -18.01
N ASN A 171 4.66 3.58 -17.87
CA ASN A 171 5.76 2.71 -18.22
C ASN A 171 5.25 1.45 -18.94
N PRO A 172 5.22 1.46 -20.30
CA PRO A 172 4.76 0.32 -21.10
C PRO A 172 5.61 -0.94 -20.96
N ASN A 173 6.85 -0.80 -20.49
CA ASN A 173 7.83 -1.89 -20.36
C ASN A 173 7.81 -2.55 -18.98
N LEU A 174 6.82 -2.23 -18.13
CA LEU A 174 6.70 -2.90 -16.84
C LEU A 174 6.59 -4.42 -17.01
N PRO A 175 7.40 -5.21 -16.29
CA PRO A 175 7.38 -6.66 -16.39
C PRO A 175 6.04 -7.20 -15.89
N ALA A 176 5.34 -7.96 -16.73
CA ALA A 176 4.09 -8.59 -16.33
C ALA A 176 4.36 -9.83 -15.47
N ARG A 177 3.95 -9.80 -14.19
CA ARG A 177 3.99 -10.99 -13.31
C ARG A 177 2.86 -11.96 -13.67
N LYS A 178 3.11 -12.83 -14.66
CA LYS A 178 2.14 -13.80 -15.19
C LYS A 178 1.57 -14.77 -14.15
N GLY A 179 2.31 -15.07 -13.08
CA GLY A 179 1.88 -15.97 -12.00
C GLY A 179 1.16 -15.29 -10.83
N ALA A 180 1.04 -13.96 -10.84
CA ALA A 180 0.31 -13.27 -9.78
C ALA A 180 -1.20 -13.43 -9.99
N PHE A 181 -1.98 -13.57 -8.92
CA PHE A 181 -3.43 -13.73 -8.96
C PHE A 181 -4.07 -12.69 -8.03
N PRO A 182 -5.22 -12.08 -8.38
CA PRO A 182 -5.92 -12.13 -9.66
C PRO A 182 -5.26 -11.21 -10.70
N GLN A 183 -5.28 -11.57 -11.98
CA GLN A 183 -4.87 -10.69 -13.09
C GLN A 183 -6.11 -10.32 -13.91
N PHE A 184 -6.47 -9.03 -13.88
CA PHE A 184 -7.64 -8.55 -14.59
C PHE A 184 -7.25 -8.03 -15.97
N LYS A 185 -7.93 -8.53 -17.02
CA LYS A 185 -7.66 -8.14 -18.42
C LYS A 185 -7.78 -6.63 -18.65
N TYR A 186 -8.71 -5.96 -17.96
CA TYR A 186 -8.94 -4.53 -18.09
C TYR A 186 -7.86 -3.65 -17.42
N GLY A 187 -6.86 -4.25 -16.78
CA GLY A 187 -5.72 -3.51 -16.21
C GLY A 187 -4.76 -2.91 -17.25
N ARG A 188 -4.78 -3.40 -18.50
CA ARG A 188 -3.97 -2.87 -19.61
C ARG A 188 -4.90 -2.40 -20.72
N LEU A 189 -4.64 -1.20 -21.24
CA LEU A 189 -5.39 -0.64 -22.36
C LEU A 189 -4.55 -0.78 -23.63
N ASP A 190 -5.17 -1.31 -24.68
CA ASP A 190 -4.58 -1.36 -26.02
C ASP A 190 -4.93 -0.05 -26.73
N HIS A 191 -3.91 0.70 -27.15
CA HIS A 191 -4.06 1.98 -27.86
C HIS A 191 -4.98 3.00 -27.13
N PRO A 192 -4.67 3.38 -25.88
CA PRO A 192 -5.54 4.27 -25.11
C PRO A 192 -5.62 5.67 -25.71
N LYS A 193 -6.78 6.32 -25.58
CA LYS A 193 -6.91 7.75 -25.88
C LYS A 193 -6.05 8.60 -24.93
N VAL A 194 -5.30 9.54 -25.51
CA VAL A 194 -4.38 10.42 -24.79
C VAL A 194 -4.62 11.88 -25.13
N LEU A 195 -4.47 12.75 -24.14
CA LEU A 195 -4.35 14.18 -24.32
C LEU A 195 -2.87 14.56 -24.36
N LYS A 196 -2.43 15.09 -25.49
CA LYS A 196 -1.06 15.60 -25.67
C LYS A 196 -0.91 16.92 -24.92
N THR A 197 0.14 17.05 -24.12
CA THR A 197 0.44 18.27 -23.37
C THR A 197 1.68 18.97 -23.93
N HIS A 198 1.75 20.30 -23.77
CA HIS A 198 2.91 21.08 -24.20
C HIS A 198 4.21 20.72 -23.46
N CYS A 199 4.11 20.17 -22.25
CA CYS A 199 5.25 19.75 -21.43
C CYS A 199 5.78 18.34 -21.79
N GLY A 200 5.34 17.76 -22.90
CA GLY A 200 5.86 16.49 -23.41
C GLY A 200 5.44 15.25 -22.62
N THR A 201 4.48 15.37 -21.69
CA THR A 201 3.94 14.24 -20.92
C THR A 201 2.47 14.02 -21.22
N ASP A 202 2.15 12.89 -21.86
CA ASP A 202 0.77 12.60 -22.22
C ASP A 202 -0.10 12.34 -20.98
N LEU A 203 -1.37 12.71 -21.07
CA LEU A 203 -2.38 12.41 -20.06
C LEU A 203 -3.33 11.33 -20.56
N LEU A 204 -3.52 10.29 -19.76
CA LEU A 204 -4.48 9.23 -20.04
C LEU A 204 -5.90 9.76 -19.85
N ILE A 205 -6.70 9.72 -20.92
CA ILE A 205 -8.11 10.13 -20.93
C ILE A 205 -9.04 8.96 -21.30
N ASP A 206 -8.56 7.74 -21.11
CA ASP A 206 -9.27 6.49 -21.44
C ASP A 206 -9.36 5.55 -20.22
N GLY A 207 -10.03 4.41 -20.39
CA GLY A 207 -10.20 3.40 -19.34
C GLY A 207 -11.03 3.94 -18.18
N TRP A 208 -10.51 3.84 -16.96
CA TRP A 208 -11.15 4.42 -15.77
C TRP A 208 -10.96 5.94 -15.66
N TYR A 209 -9.88 6.47 -16.25
CA TYR A 209 -9.53 7.90 -16.16
C TYR A 209 -10.42 8.79 -17.03
N LYS A 210 -11.21 8.21 -17.94
CA LYS A 210 -12.26 8.93 -18.66
C LYS A 210 -13.43 9.35 -17.77
N TYR A 211 -13.68 8.63 -16.67
CA TYR A 211 -14.81 8.89 -15.77
C TYR A 211 -14.42 9.84 -14.63
N ALA A 212 -13.23 9.67 -14.05
CA ALA A 212 -12.73 10.56 -13.03
C ALA A 212 -11.20 10.59 -12.96
N ARG A 213 -10.63 11.75 -12.63
CA ARG A 213 -9.17 12.00 -12.58
C ARG A 213 -8.43 11.08 -11.58
N LYS A 214 -9.09 10.73 -10.48
CA LYS A 214 -8.51 9.97 -9.35
C LYS A 214 -9.45 8.86 -8.87
N ILE A 215 -10.08 8.16 -9.81
CA ILE A 215 -11.04 7.08 -9.52
C ILE A 215 -10.47 5.97 -8.61
N HIS A 216 -9.18 5.66 -8.75
CA HIS A 216 -8.47 4.71 -7.88
C HIS A 216 -8.48 5.16 -6.41
N TYR A 217 -8.45 6.46 -6.10
CA TYR A 217 -8.56 6.95 -4.73
C TYR A 217 -9.99 6.80 -4.18
N ALA A 218 -11.01 6.99 -5.02
CA ALA A 218 -12.40 6.75 -4.59
C ALA A 218 -12.63 5.26 -4.29
N ALA A 219 -12.07 4.37 -5.11
CA ALA A 219 -12.10 2.94 -4.87
C ALA A 219 -11.35 2.56 -3.57
N ASP A 220 -10.17 3.12 -3.36
CA ASP A 220 -9.37 2.92 -2.15
C ASP A 220 -10.12 3.37 -0.88
N TRP A 221 -10.69 4.57 -0.92
CA TRP A 221 -11.50 5.10 0.17
C TRP A 221 -12.74 4.23 0.45
N THR A 222 -13.37 3.68 -0.59
CA THR A 222 -14.49 2.75 -0.44
C THR A 222 -14.05 1.46 0.25
N MET A 223 -12.90 0.91 -0.12
CA MET A 223 -12.34 -0.27 0.57
C MET A 223 -12.07 0.04 2.05
N ALA A 224 -11.44 1.18 2.36
CA ALA A 224 -11.22 1.61 3.75
C ALA A 224 -12.54 1.75 4.53
N GLY A 225 -13.60 2.26 3.89
CA GLY A 225 -14.95 2.28 4.47
C GLY A 225 -15.49 0.89 4.78
N VAL A 226 -15.28 -0.09 3.89
CA VAL A 226 -15.64 -1.49 4.17
C VAL A 226 -14.84 -2.06 5.34
N TRP A 227 -13.56 -1.73 5.47
CA TRP A 227 -12.72 -2.17 6.59
C TRP A 227 -13.16 -1.58 7.93
N ALA A 228 -13.76 -0.39 7.93
CA ALA A 228 -14.30 0.22 9.13
C ALA A 228 -15.68 -0.35 9.53
N LEU A 229 -16.45 -0.82 8.55
CA LEU A 229 -17.80 -1.39 8.74
C LEU A 229 -17.81 -2.90 8.99
N SER A 230 -16.67 -3.58 8.81
CA SER A 230 -16.48 -5.00 9.10
C SER A 230 -16.46 -5.28 10.59
#